data_AF-A0A7Z7LHE2-F1
#
_entry.id   AF-A0A7Z7LHE2-F1
#
_cell.length_a   1.000
_cell.length_b   1.000
_cell.length_c   1.000
_cell.angle_alpha   90.00
_cell.angle_beta   90.00
_cell.angle_gamma   90.00
#
_symmetry.space_group_name_H-M   'P 1'
#
loop_
_entity.id
_entity.type
_entity.pdbx_description
1 polymer ?
#
loop_
_entity_poly.entity_id
_entity_poly.type
_entity_poly.pdbx_seq_one_letter_code
_entity_poly.pdbx_strand_id
1 'polypeptide(L)'
;MLAVVAMLISSGIALILQYRSMSATLEISTNLHSAKLLVEGIVRSANRVSEENIIDRIEQLSSYPGFQDVEVISVEATNIEGSPTRRIFEIVLRDRRVGIEEVFHVFRFDPFAE
;
A
#
# COMPACT_ATOMS: atom_id res chain seq x y z
N MET A 1 6.06 -48.19 -15.70
CA MET A 1 7.08 -47.13 -15.80
C MET A 1 6.49 -45.83 -16.36
N LEU A 2 5.77 -45.85 -17.48
CA LEU A 2 5.12 -44.65 -18.08
C LEU A 2 4.16 -43.92 -17.12
N ALA A 3 3.34 -44.66 -16.35
CA ALA A 3 2.40 -44.09 -15.38
C ALA A 3 3.08 -43.35 -14.22
N VAL A 4 4.26 -43.82 -13.78
CA VAL A 4 5.05 -43.18 -12.72
C VAL A 4 5.65 -41.86 -13.21
N VAL A 5 6.14 -41.85 -14.45
CA VAL A 5 6.66 -40.62 -15.09
C VAL A 5 5.54 -39.60 -15.29
N ALA A 6 4.36 -40.02 -15.75
CA ALA A 6 3.20 -39.14 -15.88
C ALA A 6 2.76 -38.55 -14.52
N MET A 7 2.78 -39.37 -13.46
CA MET A 7 2.47 -38.91 -12.10
C MET A 7 3.48 -37.87 -11.61
N LEU A 8 4.78 -38.10 -11.81
CA LEU A 8 5.85 -37.17 -11.44
C LEU A 8 5.79 -35.84 -12.22
N ILE A 9 5.43 -35.89 -13.51
CA ILE A 9 5.25 -34.67 -14.32
C ILE A 9 4.02 -33.90 -13.82
N SER A 10 2.91 -34.58 -13.57
CA SER A 10 1.68 -33.93 -13.08
C SER A 10 1.86 -33.29 -11.71
N SER A 11 2.58 -33.95 -10.78
CA SER A 11 2.89 -33.38 -9.47
C SER A 11 3.88 -32.22 -9.56
N GLY A 12 4.89 -32.31 -10.44
CA GLY A 12 5.83 -31.21 -10.69
C GLY A 12 5.15 -29.95 -11.24
N ILE A 13 4.23 -30.10 -12.20
CA ILE A 13 3.45 -28.97 -12.75
C ILE A 13 2.57 -28.34 -11.67
N ALA A 14 1.88 -29.15 -10.87
CA ALA A 14 1.05 -28.66 -9.78
C ALA A 14 1.87 -27.86 -8.74
N LEU A 15 3.09 -28.30 -8.43
CA LEU A 15 4.00 -27.61 -7.52
C LEU A 15 4.44 -26.25 -8.07
N ILE A 16 4.80 -26.20 -9.36
CA ILE A 16 5.23 -24.96 -10.04
C ILE A 16 4.08 -23.94 -10.06
N LEU A 17 2.86 -24.38 -10.37
CA LEU A 17 1.69 -23.51 -10.36
C LEU A 17 1.42 -22.93 -8.97
N GLN A 18 1.49 -23.75 -7.92
CA GLN A 18 1.34 -23.29 -6.54
C GLN A 18 2.43 -22.29 -6.15
N TYR A 19 3.68 -22.57 -6.48
CA TYR A 19 4.79 -21.66 -6.20
C TYR A 19 4.62 -20.31 -6.89
N ARG A 20 4.22 -20.30 -8.18
CA ARG A 20 3.95 -19.07 -8.92
C ARG A 20 2.80 -18.27 -8.30
N SER A 21 1.72 -18.96 -7.90
CA SER A 21 0.59 -18.31 -7.22
C SER A 21 1.03 -17.69 -5.90
N MET A 22 1.79 -18.42 -5.08
CA MET A 22 2.28 -17.93 -3.79
C MET A 22 3.23 -16.74 -3.97
N SER A 23 4.13 -16.81 -4.96
CA SER A 23 5.05 -15.72 -5.27
C SER A 23 4.34 -14.45 -5.70
N ALA A 24 3.30 -14.56 -6.54
CA ALA A 24 2.50 -13.40 -6.96
C ALA A 24 1.79 -12.75 -5.76
N THR A 25 1.17 -13.56 -4.88
CA THR A 25 0.52 -13.06 -3.68
C THR A 25 1.49 -12.34 -2.74
N LEU A 26 2.71 -12.88 -2.56
CA LEU A 26 3.74 -12.25 -1.73
C LEU A 26 4.23 -10.93 -2.30
N GLU A 27 4.41 -10.85 -3.62
CA GLU A 27 4.78 -9.62 -4.32
C GLU A 27 3.72 -8.53 -4.10
N ILE A 28 2.44 -8.88 -4.28
CA ILE A 28 1.30 -7.98 -4.07
C ILE A 28 1.25 -7.47 -2.62
N SER A 29 1.32 -8.38 -1.64
CA SER A 29 1.26 -8.01 -0.23
C SER A 29 2.44 -7.11 0.18
N THR A 30 3.64 -7.41 -0.34
CA THR A 30 4.85 -6.63 -0.07
C THR A 30 4.77 -5.24 -0.71
N ASN A 31 4.18 -5.14 -1.91
CA ASN A 31 4.02 -3.87 -2.59
C ASN A 31 3.09 -2.92 -1.82
N LEU A 32 1.89 -3.41 -1.44
CA LEU A 32 0.92 -2.63 -0.69
C LEU A 32 1.47 -2.20 0.69
N HIS A 33 2.17 -3.11 1.38
CA HIS A 33 2.84 -2.80 2.63
C HIS A 33 3.93 -1.74 2.47
N SER A 34 4.75 -1.82 1.41
CA SER A 34 5.80 -0.83 1.15
C SER A 34 5.21 0.54 0.79
N ALA A 35 4.10 0.54 0.05
CA ALA A 35 3.37 1.75 -0.31
C ALA A 35 2.83 2.45 0.95
N LYS A 36 2.27 1.68 1.89
CA LYS A 36 1.86 2.18 3.21
C LYS A 36 3.00 2.82 3.98
N LEU A 37 4.17 2.16 4.06
CA LEU A 37 5.34 2.73 4.75
C LEU A 37 5.79 4.06 4.13
N LEU A 38 5.72 4.17 2.80
CA LEU A 38 6.02 5.42 2.10
C LEU A 38 5.00 6.52 2.44
N VAL A 39 3.70 6.20 2.41
CA VAL A 39 2.64 7.14 2.80
C VAL A 39 2.78 7.59 4.25
N GLU A 40 3.05 6.66 5.18
CA GLU A 40 3.37 7.00 6.57
C GLU A 40 4.57 7.96 6.66
N GLY A 41 5.60 7.72 5.85
CA GLY A 41 6.77 8.58 5.73
C GLY A 41 6.42 9.98 5.22
N ILE A 42 5.59 10.09 4.17
CA ILE A 42 5.12 11.36 3.62
C ILE A 42 4.37 12.15 4.70
N VAL A 43 3.42 11.54 5.39
CA VAL A 43 2.62 12.20 6.44
C VAL A 43 3.50 12.66 7.60
N ARG A 44 4.50 11.87 8.02
CA ARG A 44 5.37 12.18 9.17
C ARG A 44 6.54 13.12 8.86
N SER A 45 7.11 13.08 7.65
CA SER A 45 8.30 13.86 7.28
C SER A 45 7.99 15.30 6.87
N ALA A 46 6.73 15.59 6.61
CA ALA A 46 6.24 16.83 6.01
C ALA A 46 6.12 18.00 7.02
N ASN A 47 7.13 18.21 7.88
CA ASN A 47 7.17 19.36 8.79
C ASN A 47 7.01 20.67 7.97
N ARG A 48 6.04 21.52 8.35
CA ARG A 48 5.67 22.78 7.65
C ARG A 48 5.05 22.64 6.26
N VAL A 49 4.60 21.45 5.88
CA VAL A 49 3.88 21.24 4.62
C VAL A 49 2.38 21.29 4.88
N SER A 50 1.63 22.02 4.04
CA SER A 50 0.17 22.09 4.12
C SER A 50 -0.46 20.71 3.92
N GLU A 51 -1.67 20.53 4.43
CA GLU A 51 -2.44 19.30 4.25
C GLU A 51 -2.65 18.93 2.79
N GLU A 52 -3.04 19.93 1.98
CA GLU A 52 -3.21 19.80 0.54
C GLU A 52 -1.96 19.22 -0.14
N ASN A 53 -0.78 19.75 0.16
CA ASN A 53 0.48 19.23 -0.39
C ASN A 53 0.78 17.79 0.06
N ILE A 54 0.32 17.35 1.23
CA ILE A 54 0.48 15.96 1.66
C ILE A 54 -0.47 15.07 0.87
N ILE A 55 -1.73 15.47 0.73
CA ILE A 55 -2.73 14.76 -0.05
C ILE A 55 -2.25 14.62 -1.50
N ASP A 56 -1.82 15.71 -2.13
CA ASP A 56 -1.29 15.71 -3.50
C ASP A 56 -0.14 14.73 -3.68
N ARG A 57 0.78 14.65 -2.72
CA ARG A 57 1.91 13.70 -2.75
C ARG A 57 1.47 12.26 -2.58
N ILE A 58 0.47 12.01 -1.73
CA ILE A 58 -0.10 10.68 -1.57
C ILE A 58 -0.83 10.29 -2.86
N GLU A 59 -1.64 11.16 -3.46
CA GLU A 59 -2.34 10.88 -4.73
C GLU A 59 -1.37 10.55 -5.88
N GLN A 60 -0.16 11.13 -5.86
CA GLN A 60 0.91 10.83 -6.80
C GLN A 60 1.62 9.49 -6.53
N LEU A 61 1.23 8.70 -5.52
CA LEU A 61 1.86 7.42 -5.15
C LEU A 61 2.03 6.46 -6.35
N SER A 62 1.01 6.38 -7.21
CA SER A 62 1.04 5.52 -8.41
C SER A 62 2.09 5.92 -9.46
N SER A 63 2.60 7.15 -9.40
CA SER A 63 3.65 7.64 -10.31
C SER A 63 5.06 7.18 -9.89
N TYR A 64 5.23 6.72 -8.65
CA TYR A 64 6.52 6.27 -8.15
C TYR A 64 6.88 4.88 -8.69
N PRO A 65 8.14 4.64 -9.08
CA PRO A 65 8.59 3.32 -9.54
C PRO A 65 8.32 2.24 -8.49
N GLY A 66 7.60 1.19 -8.87
CA GLY A 66 7.24 0.07 -8.00
C GLY A 66 5.80 0.11 -7.49
N PHE A 67 5.14 1.28 -7.52
CA PHE A 67 3.78 1.46 -7.00
C PHE A 67 2.73 1.68 -8.09
N GLN A 68 3.02 1.36 -9.34
CA GLN A 68 2.11 1.61 -10.47
C GLN A 68 0.77 0.89 -10.35
N ASP A 69 0.76 -0.24 -9.66
CA ASP A 69 -0.43 -1.05 -9.39
C ASP A 69 -1.14 -0.66 -8.09
N VAL A 70 -0.60 0.28 -7.31
CA VAL A 70 -1.22 0.78 -6.08
C VAL A 70 -2.01 2.06 -6.39
N GLU A 71 -3.29 2.01 -6.11
CA GLU A 71 -4.23 3.10 -6.29
C GLU A 71 -4.61 3.70 -4.94
N VAL A 72 -4.65 5.03 -4.88
CA VAL A 72 -5.17 5.76 -3.72
C VAL A 72 -6.66 5.95 -3.93
N ILE A 73 -7.46 5.35 -3.06
CA ILE A 73 -8.93 5.41 -3.14
C ILE A 73 -9.45 6.63 -2.40
N SER A 74 -8.92 6.89 -1.21
CA SER A 74 -9.26 8.08 -0.43
C SER A 74 -8.13 8.46 0.52
N VAL A 75 -8.06 9.76 0.79
CA VAL A 75 -7.23 10.36 1.83
C VAL A 75 -8.11 11.37 2.56
N GLU A 76 -8.41 11.10 3.82
CA GLU A 76 -9.20 12.00 4.67
C GLU A 76 -8.36 12.46 5.85
N ALA A 77 -8.40 13.77 6.14
CA ALA A 77 -7.71 14.35 7.28
C ALA A 77 -8.72 14.87 8.30
N THR A 78 -8.58 14.44 9.54
CA THR A 78 -9.45 14.86 10.65
C THR A 78 -8.61 15.52 11.74
N ASN A 79 -8.99 16.74 12.13
CA ASN A 79 -8.39 17.44 13.27
C ASN A 79 -8.81 16.79 14.59
N ILE A 80 -7.85 16.57 15.48
CA ILE A 80 -8.11 16.08 16.83
C ILE A 80 -8.42 17.27 17.73
N GLU A 81 -9.52 17.21 18.48
CA GLU A 81 -9.92 18.25 19.44
C GLU A 81 -10.10 19.64 18.80
N GLY A 82 -10.32 19.71 17.48
CA GLY A 82 -10.43 20.97 16.75
C GLY A 82 -9.12 21.75 16.64
N SER A 83 -7.97 21.16 16.98
CA SER A 83 -6.67 21.80 16.86
C SER A 83 -6.04 21.52 15.49
N PRO A 84 -5.54 22.53 14.77
CA PRO A 84 -4.82 22.32 13.51
C PRO A 84 -3.47 21.63 13.72
N THR A 85 -2.97 21.54 14.97
CA THR A 85 -1.67 20.94 15.30
C THR A 85 -1.68 19.42 15.39
N ARG A 86 -2.86 18.80 15.53
CA ARG A 86 -3.00 17.34 15.71
C ARG A 86 -4.00 16.82 14.70
N ARG A 87 -3.56 15.92 13.81
CA ARG A 87 -4.41 15.38 12.75
C ARG A 87 -4.25 13.88 12.64
N ILE A 88 -5.34 13.22 12.26
CA ILE A 88 -5.34 11.82 11.83
C ILE A 88 -5.64 11.81 10.34
N PHE A 89 -4.75 11.20 9.57
CA PHE A 89 -5.00 10.89 8.17
C PHE A 89 -5.53 9.47 8.09
N GLU A 90 -6.72 9.28 7.55
CA GLU A 90 -7.23 7.98 7.12
C GLU A 90 -6.93 7.82 5.63
N ILE A 91 -6.19 6.77 5.28
CA ILE A 91 -5.80 6.49 3.91
C ILE A 91 -6.31 5.11 3.51
N VAL A 92 -6.91 5.04 2.33
CA VAL A 92 -7.33 3.79 1.69
C VAL A 92 -6.50 3.58 0.43
N LEU A 93 -5.69 2.52 0.43
CA LEU A 93 -4.95 2.07 -0.74
C LEU A 93 -5.58 0.80 -1.30
N ARG A 94 -5.52 0.63 -2.61
CA ARG A 94 -6.00 -0.58 -3.30
C ARG A 94 -4.92 -1.09 -4.25
N ASP A 95 -4.61 -2.39 -4.22
CA ASP A 95 -3.83 -3.01 -5.28
C ASP A 95 -4.75 -3.38 -6.46
N ARG A 96 -4.53 -2.78 -7.63
CA ARG A 96 -5.34 -2.94 -8.84
C ARG A 96 -5.33 -4.35 -9.42
N ARG A 97 -4.30 -5.16 -9.12
CA ARG A 97 -4.14 -6.51 -9.66
C ARG A 97 -5.09 -7.50 -9.02
N VAL A 98 -5.43 -7.28 -7.75
CA VAL A 98 -6.27 -8.19 -6.94
C VAL A 98 -7.51 -7.54 -6.33
N GLY A 99 -7.59 -6.20 -6.35
CA GLY A 99 -8.69 -5.45 -5.74
C GLY A 99 -8.69 -5.47 -4.22
N ILE A 100 -7.57 -5.83 -3.58
CA ILE A 100 -7.43 -5.81 -2.12
C ILE A 100 -7.23 -4.37 -1.67
N GLU A 101 -8.00 -3.97 -0.66
CA GLU A 101 -7.89 -2.68 -0.01
C GLU A 101 -7.17 -2.79 1.33
N GLU A 102 -6.32 -1.81 1.61
CA GLU A 102 -5.74 -1.60 2.93
C GLU A 102 -6.11 -0.20 3.43
N VAL A 103 -6.78 -0.19 4.57
CA VAL A 103 -7.15 1.03 5.30
C VAL A 103 -6.21 1.19 6.48
N PHE A 104 -5.64 2.38 6.66
CA PHE A 104 -4.79 2.67 7.80
C PHE A 104 -4.83 4.14 8.20
N HIS A 105 -4.44 4.38 9.46
CA HIS A 105 -4.48 5.69 10.08
C HIS A 105 -3.08 6.16 10.43
N VAL A 106 -2.77 7.41 10.10
CA VAL A 106 -1.49 8.03 10.40
C VAL A 106 -1.71 9.29 11.22
N PHE A 107 -1.23 9.26 12.46
CA PHE A 107 -1.21 10.43 13.31
C PHE A 107 -0.08 11.37 12.90
N ARG A 108 -0.41 12.66 12.76
CA ARG A 108 0.56 13.75 12.56
C ARG A 108 0.40 14.79 13.66
N PHE A 109 1.55 15.19 14.20
CA PHE A 109 1.66 16.36 15.06
C PHE A 109 2.51 17.42 14.35
N ASP A 110 1.91 18.58 14.06
CA ASP A 110 2.60 19.74 13.51
C ASP A 110 2.51 20.92 14.50
N PRO A 111 3.58 21.22 15.26
CA PRO A 111 3.57 22.31 16.23
C PRO A 111 3.54 23.70 15.59
N PHE A 112 3.67 23.82 14.27
CA PHE A 112 3.69 25.07 13.53
C PHE A 112 2.46 25.28 12.64
N ALA A 113 1.45 24.40 12.76
CA ALA A 113 0.20 24.57 12.03
C ALA A 113 -0.63 25.71 12.65
N GLU A 114 -0.88 26.75 11.85
CA GLU A 114 -1.76 27.89 12.18
C GLU A 114 -3.22 27.60 11.82
#